data_AF-E6QTG7-F1
#
_entry.id   AF-E6QTG7-F1
#
_cell.length_a   1.000
_cell.length_b   1.000
_cell.length_c   1.000
_cell.angle_alpha   90.00
_cell.angle_beta   90.00
_cell.angle_gamma   90.00
#
_symmetry.space_group_name_H-M   'P 1'
#
loop_
_entity.id
_entity.type
_entity.pdbx_description
1 polymer ?
#
loop_
_entity_poly.entity_id
_entity_poly.type
_entity_poly.pdbx_seq_one_letter_code
_entity_poly.pdbx_strand_id
1 'polypeptide(L)'
;MGVFRGLLNCASIPADQINPLFVAMQAKDIRSIQQLTAQLPPDLQTAFCALPTLYGGKEVLERAAKILPKQTEITLALNSLRAIIDETQPGIVLNLDLAELRGYHYHSGVVFAAYTRHHPAPLAAGGRYDNIGQSFGRARPATGFSLDLRELASQFPSQSKQKPILAPYVKDARLTAKIDELRLAGQIVLIDLPGHHTQHHEYGCASILEQNTEGEWHPVLKTHS
;
A
#
# COMPACT_ATOMS: atom_id res chain seq x y z
N MET A 1 -18.10 4.50 4.38
CA MET A 1 -18.43 5.96 4.37
C MET A 1 -19.83 6.29 3.82
N GLY A 2 -20.07 6.23 2.50
CA GLY A 2 -21.34 6.65 1.90
C GLY A 2 -22.56 5.87 2.41
N VAL A 3 -22.41 4.56 2.65
CA VAL A 3 -23.48 3.72 3.23
C VAL A 3 -23.87 4.18 4.63
N PHE A 4 -22.90 4.36 5.53
CA PHE A 4 -23.16 4.82 6.90
C PHE A 4 -23.76 6.23 6.93
N ARG A 5 -23.24 7.17 6.13
CA ARG A 5 -23.82 8.52 6.00
C ARG A 5 -25.26 8.46 5.47
N GLY A 6 -25.51 7.60 4.48
CA GLY A 6 -26.85 7.34 3.97
C GLY A 6 -27.81 6.83 5.06
N LEU A 7 -27.37 5.91 5.93
CA LEU A 7 -28.18 5.47 7.08
C LEU A 7 -28.45 6.60 8.08
N LEU A 8 -27.43 7.40 8.42
CA LEU A 8 -27.59 8.56 9.29
C LEU A 8 -28.61 9.55 8.71
N ASN A 9 -28.60 9.79 7.40
CA ASN A 9 -29.54 10.70 6.73
C ASN A 9 -31.00 10.21 6.77
N CYS A 10 -31.21 8.91 7.01
CA CYS A 10 -32.55 8.32 7.14
C CYS A 10 -33.05 8.29 8.58
N ALA A 11 -32.14 8.46 9.54
CA ALA A 11 -32.40 8.26 10.94
C ALA A 11 -32.37 9.61 11.66
N SER A 12 -33.36 9.85 12.51
CA SER A 12 -33.35 11.02 13.41
C SER A 12 -32.47 10.72 14.62
N ILE A 13 -31.16 10.60 14.41
CA ILE A 13 -30.18 10.37 15.48
C ILE A 13 -29.74 11.72 16.06
N PRO A 14 -29.85 11.92 17.38
CA PRO A 14 -29.32 13.10 18.04
C PRO A 14 -27.82 13.32 17.76
N ALA A 15 -27.40 14.56 17.57
CA ALA A 15 -26.03 14.90 17.15
C ALA A 15 -24.95 14.38 18.13
N ASP A 16 -25.27 14.35 19.42
CA ASP A 16 -24.44 13.82 20.50
C ASP A 16 -24.29 12.28 20.44
N GLN A 17 -25.20 11.56 19.79
CA GLN A 17 -25.15 10.10 19.62
C GLN A 17 -24.44 9.65 18.33
N ILE A 18 -24.21 10.54 17.37
CA ILE A 18 -23.55 10.19 16.10
C ILE A 18 -22.13 9.69 16.35
N ASN A 19 -21.34 10.38 17.18
CA ASN A 19 -19.97 9.98 17.48
C ASN A 19 -19.90 8.66 18.28
N PRO A 20 -20.67 8.45 19.36
CA PRO A 20 -20.80 7.14 20.00
C PRO A 20 -21.17 6.01 19.04
N LEU A 21 -22.13 6.24 18.14
CA LEU A 21 -22.56 5.24 17.16
C LEU A 21 -21.45 4.94 16.15
N PHE A 22 -20.72 5.96 15.71
CA PHE A 22 -19.57 5.81 14.85
C PHE A 22 -18.45 4.98 15.50
N VAL A 23 -18.14 5.23 16.77
CA VAL A 23 -17.15 4.46 17.54
C VAL A 23 -17.62 3.01 17.70
N ALA A 24 -18.90 2.79 18.04
CA ALA A 24 -19.47 1.45 18.16
C ALA A 24 -19.43 0.68 16.81
N MET A 25 -19.70 1.36 15.70
CA MET A 25 -19.63 0.81 14.35
C MET A 25 -18.20 0.38 13.98
N GLN A 26 -17.19 1.21 14.26
CA GLN A 26 -15.79 0.84 14.06
C GLN A 26 -15.35 -0.35 14.91
N ALA A 27 -15.80 -0.40 16.16
CA ALA A 27 -15.52 -1.50 17.08
C ALA A 27 -16.35 -2.76 16.75
N LYS A 28 -17.29 -2.69 15.79
CA LYS A 28 -18.30 -3.71 15.50
C LYS A 28 -19.06 -4.17 16.75
N ASP A 29 -19.29 -3.25 17.69
CA ASP A 29 -20.01 -3.51 18.93
C ASP A 29 -21.51 -3.46 18.69
N ILE A 30 -22.07 -4.62 18.32
CA ILE A 30 -23.49 -4.78 18.05
C ILE A 30 -24.35 -4.37 19.24
N ARG A 31 -23.91 -4.61 20.48
CA ARG A 31 -24.72 -4.28 21.67
C ARG A 31 -24.83 -2.77 21.84
N SER A 32 -23.72 -2.04 21.72
CA SER A 32 -23.74 -0.59 21.76
C SER A 32 -24.54 0.01 20.61
N ILE A 33 -24.41 -0.55 19.39
CA ILE A 33 -25.23 -0.13 18.23
C ILE A 33 -26.72 -0.31 18.52
N GLN A 34 -27.13 -1.47 19.04
CA GLN A 34 -28.53 -1.76 19.39
C GLN A 34 -29.09 -0.76 20.40
N GLN A 35 -28.31 -0.42 21.44
CA GLN A 35 -28.71 0.54 22.46
C GLN A 35 -28.86 1.95 21.89
N LEU A 36 -27.89 2.42 21.11
CA LEU A 36 -27.88 3.75 20.50
C LEU A 36 -28.95 3.91 19.42
N THR A 37 -29.42 2.81 18.83
CA THR A 37 -30.44 2.81 17.77
C THR A 37 -31.82 2.34 18.25
N ALA A 38 -32.00 2.15 19.56
CA ALA A 38 -33.22 1.58 20.15
C ALA A 38 -34.50 2.39 19.90
N GLN A 39 -34.37 3.70 19.70
CA GLN A 39 -35.51 4.60 19.44
C GLN A 39 -35.81 4.76 17.95
N LEU A 40 -35.03 4.13 17.07
CA LEU A 40 -35.26 4.19 15.62
C LEU A 40 -36.36 3.21 15.20
N PRO A 41 -37.02 3.46 14.05
CA PRO A 41 -37.88 2.48 13.41
C PRO A 41 -37.20 1.11 13.28
N PRO A 42 -37.93 -0.01 13.44
CA PRO A 42 -37.35 -1.36 13.43
C PRO A 42 -36.48 -1.67 12.21
N ASP A 43 -36.89 -1.20 11.03
CA ASP A 43 -36.14 -1.40 9.78
C ASP A 43 -34.78 -0.69 9.80
N LEU A 44 -34.72 0.53 10.35
CA LEU A 44 -33.46 1.28 10.47
C LEU A 44 -32.57 0.69 11.56
N GLN A 45 -33.13 0.31 12.70
CA GLN A 45 -32.38 -0.38 13.76
C GLN A 45 -31.75 -1.68 13.21
N THR A 46 -32.53 -2.46 12.46
CA THR A 46 -32.06 -3.68 11.80
C THR A 46 -30.92 -3.38 10.82
N ALA A 47 -31.06 -2.34 10.00
CA ALA A 47 -30.03 -1.93 9.06
C ALA A 47 -28.71 -1.50 9.74
N PHE A 48 -28.78 -0.73 10.83
CA PHE A 48 -27.60 -0.35 11.62
C PHE A 48 -26.93 -1.57 12.27
N CYS A 49 -27.71 -2.48 12.83
CA CYS A 49 -27.17 -3.70 13.43
C CYS A 49 -26.59 -4.67 12.39
N ALA A 50 -27.11 -4.65 11.17
CA ALA A 50 -26.60 -5.47 10.07
C ALA A 50 -25.28 -4.94 9.50
N LEU A 51 -25.08 -3.63 9.46
CA LEU A 51 -23.93 -3.01 8.78
C LEU A 51 -22.55 -3.57 9.19
N PRO A 52 -22.23 -3.78 10.49
CA PRO A 52 -20.96 -4.40 10.92
C PRO A 52 -20.75 -5.84 10.44
N THR A 53 -21.82 -6.52 10.02
CA THR A 53 -21.80 -7.90 9.52
C THR A 53 -21.69 -7.98 7.99
N LEU A 54 -21.78 -6.83 7.31
CA LEU A 54 -21.65 -6.70 5.85
C LEU A 54 -20.17 -6.59 5.47
N TYR A 55 -19.43 -7.66 5.75
CA TYR A 55 -18.07 -7.88 5.29
C TYR A 55 -17.92 -9.27 4.66
N GLY A 56 -16.93 -9.44 3.77
CA GLY A 56 -16.74 -10.65 2.97
C GLY A 56 -16.44 -10.34 1.51
N GLY A 57 -16.79 -11.26 0.61
CA GLY A 57 -16.55 -11.10 -0.83
C GLY A 57 -17.61 -10.25 -1.54
N LYS A 58 -17.69 -10.41 -2.86
CA LYS A 58 -18.61 -9.65 -3.74
C LYS A 58 -20.10 -9.86 -3.37
N GLU A 59 -20.44 -10.98 -2.74
CA GLU A 59 -21.78 -11.32 -2.26
C GLU A 59 -22.32 -10.35 -1.19
N VAL A 60 -21.42 -9.63 -0.49
CA VAL A 60 -21.79 -8.60 0.47
C VAL A 60 -22.69 -7.54 -0.16
N LEU A 61 -22.45 -7.16 -1.42
CA LEU A 61 -23.24 -6.13 -2.09
C LEU A 61 -24.70 -6.55 -2.30
N GLU A 62 -24.95 -7.83 -2.56
CA GLU A 62 -26.31 -8.36 -2.69
C GLU A 62 -27.01 -8.43 -1.33
N ARG A 63 -26.30 -8.87 -0.29
CA ARG A 63 -26.83 -8.85 1.09
C ARG A 63 -27.17 -7.43 1.53
N ALA A 64 -26.28 -6.48 1.28
CA ALA A 64 -26.46 -5.07 1.60
C ALA A 64 -27.69 -4.49 0.90
N ALA A 65 -27.87 -4.75 -0.40
CA ALA A 65 -29.01 -4.25 -1.17
C ALA A 65 -30.38 -4.79 -0.68
N LYS A 66 -30.40 -5.95 0.01
CA LYS A 66 -31.61 -6.54 0.58
C LYS A 66 -31.95 -5.99 1.96
N ILE A 67 -30.94 -5.74 2.81
CA ILE A 67 -31.14 -5.38 4.22
C ILE A 67 -31.11 -3.88 4.49
N LEU A 68 -30.42 -3.11 3.65
CA LEU A 68 -30.30 -1.66 3.84
C LEU A 68 -31.47 -0.93 3.17
N PRO A 69 -31.90 0.21 3.71
CA PRO A 69 -32.99 0.99 3.13
C PRO A 69 -32.63 1.48 1.72
N LYS A 70 -33.64 1.54 0.85
CA LYS A 70 -33.51 1.99 -0.55
C LYS A 70 -33.38 3.50 -0.64
N GLN A 71 -32.19 3.98 -0.35
CA GLN A 71 -31.89 5.41 -0.26
C GLN A 71 -30.83 5.76 -1.28
N THR A 72 -31.03 6.87 -1.99
CA THR A 72 -30.22 7.26 -3.16
C THR A 72 -28.72 7.19 -2.85
N GLU A 73 -28.31 7.70 -1.70
CA GLU A 73 -26.91 7.70 -1.30
C GLU A 73 -26.34 6.30 -1.05
N ILE A 74 -27.11 5.42 -0.39
CA ILE A 74 -26.70 4.03 -0.15
C ILE A 74 -26.60 3.30 -1.49
N THR A 75 -27.60 3.45 -2.36
CA THR A 75 -27.62 2.85 -3.69
C THR A 75 -26.42 3.32 -4.55
N LEU A 76 -26.12 4.62 -4.56
CA LEU A 76 -24.95 5.15 -5.26
C LEU A 76 -23.64 4.60 -4.71
N ALA A 77 -23.51 4.46 -3.39
CA ALA A 77 -22.31 3.89 -2.77
C ALA A 77 -22.13 2.41 -3.15
N LEU A 78 -23.20 1.60 -3.12
CA LEU A 78 -23.16 0.19 -3.52
C LEU A 78 -22.86 0.04 -5.02
N ASN A 79 -23.44 0.88 -5.88
CA ASN A 79 -23.17 0.87 -7.32
C ASN A 79 -21.72 1.28 -7.62
N SER A 80 -21.18 2.25 -6.89
CA SER A 80 -19.77 2.66 -7.04
C SER A 80 -18.82 1.50 -6.68
N LEU A 81 -19.11 0.78 -5.59
CA LEU A 81 -18.35 -0.42 -5.22
C LEU A 81 -18.47 -1.51 -6.30
N ARG A 82 -19.67 -1.74 -6.84
CA ARG A 82 -19.88 -2.71 -7.93
C ARG A 82 -19.00 -2.38 -9.14
N ALA A 83 -19.03 -1.14 -9.61
CA ALA A 83 -18.22 -0.71 -10.75
C ALA A 83 -16.71 -0.93 -10.51
N ILE A 84 -16.20 -0.60 -9.33
CA ILE A 84 -14.78 -0.83 -8.98
C ILE A 84 -14.42 -2.32 -8.99
N ILE A 85 -15.31 -3.15 -8.45
CA ILE A 85 -15.13 -4.60 -8.37
C ILE A 85 -15.13 -5.26 -9.75
N ASP A 86 -15.92 -4.72 -10.68
CA ASP A 86 -16.01 -5.22 -12.05
C ASP A 86 -14.76 -4.88 -12.87
N GLU A 87 -14.08 -3.77 -12.56
CA GLU A 87 -12.78 -3.37 -13.14
C GLU A 87 -11.57 -4.08 -12.48
N THR A 88 -11.78 -4.89 -11.44
CA THR A 88 -10.68 -5.54 -10.72
C THR A 88 -10.11 -6.71 -11.51
N GLN A 89 -8.78 -6.74 -11.66
CA GLN A 89 -8.06 -7.79 -12.39
C GLN A 89 -8.23 -9.20 -11.76
N PRO A 90 -8.22 -10.27 -12.57
CA PRO A 90 -8.19 -11.64 -12.06
C PRO A 90 -7.02 -11.90 -11.11
N GLY A 91 -7.23 -12.73 -10.09
CA GLY A 91 -6.21 -13.10 -9.10
C GLY A 91 -6.13 -12.19 -7.88
N ILE A 92 -6.82 -11.05 -7.87
CA ILE A 92 -6.95 -10.21 -6.68
C ILE A 92 -8.03 -10.77 -5.76
N VAL A 93 -7.66 -11.07 -4.51
CA VAL A 93 -8.62 -11.44 -3.47
C VAL A 93 -9.25 -10.17 -2.91
N LEU A 94 -10.53 -9.98 -3.19
CA LEU A 94 -11.31 -8.84 -2.71
C LEU A 94 -12.03 -9.20 -1.41
N ASN A 95 -11.90 -8.32 -0.42
CA ASN A 95 -12.69 -8.35 0.80
C ASN A 95 -13.30 -6.97 1.03
N LEU A 96 -14.62 -6.91 1.02
CA LEU A 96 -15.43 -5.73 1.31
C LEU A 96 -15.72 -5.66 2.80
N ASP A 97 -15.75 -4.45 3.34
CA ASP A 97 -16.28 -4.15 4.66
C ASP A 97 -17.06 -2.83 4.57
N LEU A 98 -18.40 -2.92 4.62
CA LEU A 98 -19.25 -1.73 4.51
C LEU A 98 -19.29 -0.90 5.81
N ALA A 99 -18.79 -1.45 6.92
CA ALA A 99 -18.57 -0.76 8.19
C ALA A 99 -17.12 -0.24 8.31
N GLU A 100 -16.32 -0.26 7.24
CA GLU A 100 -15.04 0.44 7.21
C GLU A 100 -15.26 1.96 7.24
N LEU A 101 -14.84 2.54 8.36
CA LEU A 101 -15.08 3.94 8.73
C LEU A 101 -13.78 4.66 9.15
N ARG A 102 -12.61 4.02 9.00
CA ARG A 102 -11.33 4.70 9.21
C ARG A 102 -11.19 5.88 8.26
N GLY A 103 -10.61 6.96 8.77
CA GLY A 103 -10.44 8.21 8.01
C GLY A 103 -11.76 8.90 7.67
N TYR A 104 -12.84 8.71 8.45
CA TYR A 104 -14.16 9.29 8.19
C TYR A 104 -14.16 10.79 7.93
N HIS A 105 -13.32 11.54 8.65
CA HIS A 105 -13.21 12.99 8.47
C HIS A 105 -12.33 13.41 7.28
N TYR A 106 -11.60 12.47 6.67
CA TYR A 106 -10.68 12.71 5.57
C TYR A 106 -11.24 12.20 4.22
N HIS A 107 -11.89 11.03 4.22
CA HIS A 107 -12.42 10.40 3.01
C HIS A 107 -13.88 10.78 2.75
N SER A 108 -14.20 11.10 1.49
CA SER A 108 -15.55 11.48 1.05
C SER A 108 -16.34 10.32 0.41
N GLY A 109 -15.71 9.17 0.19
CA GLY A 109 -16.29 8.07 -0.59
C GLY A 109 -15.64 6.72 -0.31
N VAL A 110 -15.35 5.97 -1.38
CA VAL A 110 -14.71 4.64 -1.27
C VAL A 110 -13.33 4.76 -0.64
N VAL A 111 -12.97 3.76 0.15
CA VAL A 111 -11.62 3.56 0.70
C VAL A 111 -11.17 2.14 0.40
N PHE A 112 -9.87 1.94 0.30
CA PHE A 112 -9.30 0.63 0.09
C PHE A 112 -7.95 0.51 0.80
N ALA A 113 -7.55 -0.72 1.07
CA ALA A 113 -6.26 -1.07 1.60
C ALA A 113 -5.79 -2.39 0.96
N ALA A 114 -4.51 -2.46 0.63
CA ALA A 114 -3.86 -3.64 0.08
C ALA A 114 -2.96 -4.28 1.13
N TYR A 115 -3.09 -5.59 1.31
CA TYR A 115 -2.37 -6.37 2.32
C TYR A 115 -1.55 -7.48 1.67
N THR A 116 -0.45 -7.87 2.32
CA THR A 116 0.32 -9.06 1.96
C THR A 116 0.16 -10.11 3.06
N ARG A 117 0.41 -11.39 2.75
CA ARG A 117 0.13 -12.51 3.68
C ARG A 117 0.92 -12.47 4.99
N HIS A 118 2.06 -11.79 5.00
CA HIS A 118 3.02 -11.84 6.12
C HIS A 118 3.23 -10.48 6.78
N HIS A 119 2.38 -9.49 6.47
CA HIS A 119 2.48 -8.16 7.06
C HIS A 119 1.13 -7.72 7.66
N PRO A 120 1.08 -7.36 8.96
CA PRO A 120 -0.17 -7.02 9.63
C PRO A 120 -0.72 -5.65 9.24
N ALA A 121 0.12 -4.74 8.75
CA ALA A 121 -0.30 -3.43 8.30
C ALA A 121 -0.63 -3.43 6.79
N PRO A 122 -1.46 -2.49 6.31
CA PRO A 122 -1.66 -2.32 4.89
C PRO A 122 -0.39 -1.81 4.22
N LEU A 123 0.01 -2.44 3.11
CA LEU A 123 1.14 -2.01 2.30
C LEU A 123 0.80 -0.74 1.52
N ALA A 124 -0.42 -0.67 1.01
CA ALA A 124 -0.98 0.52 0.38
C ALA A 124 -2.37 0.80 0.95
N ALA A 125 -2.72 2.08 1.04
CA ALA A 125 -4.06 2.51 1.40
C ALA A 125 -4.44 3.75 0.59
N GLY A 126 -5.72 3.90 0.29
CA GLY A 126 -6.20 4.99 -0.53
C GLY A 126 -7.70 5.13 -0.50
N GLY A 127 -8.20 6.07 -1.28
CA GLY A 127 -9.63 6.33 -1.35
C GLY A 127 -9.97 7.65 -2.02
N ARG A 128 -11.24 8.02 -1.93
CA ARG A 128 -11.77 9.29 -2.42
C ARG A 128 -11.75 10.35 -1.33
N TYR A 129 -11.38 11.59 -1.65
CA TYR A 129 -11.18 12.69 -0.71
C TYR A 129 -11.53 14.07 -1.32
N ASP A 130 -12.75 14.23 -1.77
CA ASP A 130 -13.19 15.40 -2.56
C ASP A 130 -13.11 16.74 -1.79
N ASN A 131 -13.02 16.68 -0.46
CA ASN A 131 -13.13 17.85 0.42
C ASN A 131 -11.79 18.47 0.82
N ILE A 132 -10.63 17.85 0.50
CA ILE A 132 -9.32 18.39 0.90
C ILE A 132 -9.09 19.80 0.33
N GLY A 133 -9.55 20.04 -0.91
CA GLY A 133 -9.46 21.35 -1.55
C GLY A 133 -10.33 22.44 -0.92
N GLN A 134 -11.29 22.09 -0.06
CA GLN A 134 -12.19 23.06 0.57
C GLN A 134 -11.42 24.06 1.45
N SER A 135 -10.40 23.58 2.19
CA SER A 135 -9.50 24.44 2.97
C SER A 135 -8.65 25.39 2.10
N PHE A 136 -8.55 25.12 0.80
CA PHE A 136 -7.84 25.93 -0.18
C PHE A 136 -8.79 26.72 -1.11
N GLY A 137 -10.06 26.85 -0.72
CA GLY A 137 -11.05 27.69 -1.41
C GLY A 137 -11.87 27.00 -2.51
N ARG A 138 -11.64 25.70 -2.80
CA ARG A 138 -12.45 24.96 -3.78
C ARG A 138 -12.39 23.45 -3.57
N ALA A 139 -13.52 22.84 -3.20
CA ALA A 139 -13.68 21.39 -3.26
C ALA A 139 -13.64 20.89 -4.72
N ARG A 140 -12.93 19.79 -4.97
CA ARG A 140 -12.85 19.13 -6.29
C ARG A 140 -12.77 17.63 -6.10
N PRO A 141 -13.41 16.84 -6.98
CA PRO A 141 -13.30 15.39 -6.92
C PRO A 141 -11.84 14.93 -6.93
N ALA A 142 -11.46 14.08 -5.99
CA ALA A 142 -10.08 13.63 -5.85
C ALA A 142 -10.00 12.20 -5.31
N THR A 143 -9.04 11.43 -5.82
CA THR A 143 -8.71 10.09 -5.33
C THR A 143 -7.23 9.82 -5.52
N GLY A 144 -6.70 8.89 -4.73
CA GLY A 144 -5.29 8.53 -4.72
C GLY A 144 -4.99 7.49 -3.66
N PHE A 145 -3.72 7.10 -3.57
CA PHE A 145 -3.23 6.15 -2.59
C PHE A 145 -1.79 6.47 -2.20
N SER A 146 -1.37 5.93 -1.06
CA SER A 146 0.01 5.91 -0.62
C SER A 146 0.48 4.46 -0.45
N LEU A 147 1.78 4.25 -0.56
CA LEU A 147 2.44 2.95 -0.51
C LEU A 147 3.69 3.06 0.35
N ASP A 148 3.89 2.15 1.30
CA ASP A 148 5.13 2.08 2.06
C ASP A 148 6.21 1.36 1.25
N LEU A 149 7.16 2.13 0.71
CA LEU A 149 8.25 1.59 -0.11
C LEU A 149 9.25 0.76 0.69
N ARG A 150 9.42 1.00 2.00
CA ARG A 150 10.31 0.21 2.85
C ARG A 150 9.73 -1.17 3.10
N GLU A 151 8.45 -1.22 3.44
CA GLU A 151 7.73 -2.49 3.58
C GLU A 151 7.58 -3.22 2.26
N LEU A 152 7.42 -2.51 1.13
CA LEU A 152 7.42 -3.15 -0.18
C LEU A 152 8.78 -3.76 -0.48
N ALA A 153 9.86 -3.00 -0.27
CA ALA A 153 11.23 -3.45 -0.54
C ALA A 153 11.61 -4.68 0.30
N SER A 154 11.12 -4.78 1.55
CA SER A 154 11.38 -5.93 2.42
C SER A 154 10.73 -7.23 1.93
N GLN A 155 9.73 -7.17 1.05
CA GLN A 155 9.08 -8.35 0.45
C GLN A 155 9.88 -8.96 -0.70
N PHE A 156 10.84 -8.23 -1.28
CA PHE A 156 11.66 -8.75 -2.35
C PHE A 156 12.90 -9.45 -1.78
N PRO A 157 13.31 -10.60 -2.35
CA PRO A 157 14.58 -11.18 -1.98
C PRO A 157 15.67 -10.14 -2.22
N SER A 158 16.61 -10.02 -1.28
CA SER A 158 17.80 -9.22 -1.51
C SER A 158 18.45 -9.73 -2.80
N GLN A 159 18.55 -8.86 -3.80
CA GLN A 159 19.25 -9.19 -5.03
C GLN A 159 20.63 -9.71 -4.64
N SER A 160 21.04 -10.84 -5.22
CA SER A 160 22.39 -11.37 -5.08
C SER A 160 23.37 -10.21 -5.17
N LYS A 161 24.12 -9.94 -4.08
CA LYS A 161 25.14 -8.88 -4.08
C LYS A 161 26.12 -9.26 -5.18
N GLN A 162 26.08 -8.55 -6.31
CA GLN A 162 27.11 -8.67 -7.33
C GLN A 162 28.44 -8.43 -6.61
N LYS A 163 29.31 -9.43 -6.61
CA LYS A 163 30.59 -9.32 -5.93
C LYS A 163 31.43 -8.30 -6.68
N PRO A 164 31.91 -7.24 -6.03
CA PRO A 164 32.66 -6.20 -6.73
C PRO A 164 33.93 -6.73 -7.39
N ILE A 165 34.38 -6.04 -8.44
CA ILE A 165 35.67 -6.22 -9.09
C ILE A 165 36.61 -5.15 -8.52
N LEU A 166 37.80 -5.56 -8.05
CA LEU A 166 38.82 -4.64 -7.58
C LEU A 166 39.71 -4.20 -8.76
N ALA A 167 39.90 -2.91 -8.96
CA ALA A 167 40.82 -2.34 -9.93
C ALA A 167 42.02 -1.71 -9.19
N PRO A 168 43.25 -1.89 -9.67
CA PRO A 168 44.39 -1.21 -9.06
C PRO A 168 44.36 0.29 -9.35
N TYR A 169 44.95 1.11 -8.48
CA TYR A 169 45.13 2.54 -8.75
C TYR A 169 46.39 2.78 -9.57
N VAL A 170 46.25 2.78 -10.90
CA VAL A 170 47.33 3.04 -11.87
C VAL A 170 46.84 4.06 -12.91
N LYS A 171 47.73 4.97 -13.33
CA LYS A 171 47.47 5.88 -14.45
C LYS A 171 47.60 5.14 -15.77
N ASP A 172 46.52 4.49 -16.21
CA ASP A 172 46.42 3.81 -17.49
C ASP A 172 45.07 4.11 -18.15
N ALA A 173 45.10 4.63 -19.39
CA ALA A 173 43.90 4.95 -20.16
C ALA A 173 43.10 3.68 -20.54
N ARG A 174 43.77 2.55 -20.78
CA ARG A 174 43.12 1.27 -21.07
C ARG A 174 42.40 0.73 -19.83
N LEU A 175 43.00 0.89 -18.66
CA LEU A 175 42.35 0.53 -17.39
C LEU A 175 41.09 1.37 -17.18
N THR A 176 41.17 2.68 -17.41
CA THR A 176 40.02 3.58 -17.26
C THR A 176 38.88 3.19 -18.21
N ALA A 177 39.19 2.94 -19.49
CA ALA A 177 38.21 2.46 -20.47
C ALA A 177 37.58 1.12 -20.04
N LYS A 178 38.37 0.19 -19.49
CA LYS A 178 37.85 -1.09 -19.01
C LYS A 178 36.94 -0.95 -17.79
N ILE A 179 37.29 -0.05 -16.86
CA ILE A 179 36.46 0.26 -15.69
C ILE A 179 35.11 0.82 -16.15
N ASP A 180 35.10 1.74 -17.11
CA ASP A 180 33.86 2.34 -17.65
C ASP A 180 33.01 1.30 -18.39
N GLU A 181 33.63 0.43 -19.21
CA GLU A 181 32.96 -0.69 -19.87
C GLU A 181 32.25 -1.61 -18.84
N LEU A 182 32.96 -2.00 -17.77
CA LEU A 182 32.42 -2.87 -16.73
C LEU A 182 31.27 -2.20 -15.96
N ARG A 183 31.40 -0.91 -15.65
CA ARG A 183 30.34 -0.13 -14.99
C ARG A 183 29.10 0.04 -15.88
N LEU A 184 29.29 0.29 -17.18
CA LEU A 184 28.20 0.33 -18.16
C LEU A 184 27.49 -1.02 -18.29
N ALA A 185 28.22 -2.12 -18.13
CA ALA A 185 27.66 -3.47 -18.06
C ALA A 185 26.99 -3.82 -16.71
N GLY A 186 26.87 -2.84 -15.79
CA GLY A 186 26.23 -3.02 -14.49
C GLY A 186 27.09 -3.75 -13.45
N GLN A 187 28.41 -3.85 -13.65
CA GLN A 187 29.32 -4.39 -12.64
C GLN A 187 29.75 -3.30 -11.64
N ILE A 188 29.97 -3.70 -10.39
CA ILE A 188 30.52 -2.82 -9.35
C ILE A 188 32.04 -2.90 -9.41
N VAL A 189 32.72 -1.79 -9.72
CA VAL A 189 34.19 -1.73 -9.77
C VAL A 189 34.72 -0.77 -8.70
N LEU A 190 35.48 -1.32 -7.74
CA LEU A 190 36.15 -0.60 -6.66
C LEU A 190 37.61 -0.33 -7.05
N ILE A 191 38.09 0.89 -6.84
CA ILE A 191 39.49 1.25 -7.13
C ILE A 191 40.29 1.19 -5.83
N ASP A 192 41.37 0.41 -5.81
CA ASP A 192 42.27 0.27 -4.66
C ASP A 192 43.16 1.50 -4.50
N LEU A 193 42.71 2.48 -3.72
CA LEU A 193 43.47 3.69 -3.47
C LEU A 193 44.71 3.42 -2.59
N PRO A 194 45.81 4.15 -2.80
CA PRO A 194 47.03 3.99 -2.00
C PRO A 194 46.75 4.15 -0.49
N GLY A 195 47.32 3.25 0.32
CA GLY A 195 47.19 3.31 1.78
C GLY A 195 45.96 2.59 2.37
N HIS A 196 45.09 2.01 1.54
CA HIS A 196 43.89 1.27 1.98
C HIS A 196 44.01 -0.26 1.88
N HIS A 197 45.23 -0.79 1.72
CA HIS A 197 45.47 -2.22 1.48
C HIS A 197 45.02 -3.15 2.64
N THR A 198 44.78 -2.63 3.85
CA THR A 198 44.30 -3.43 4.99
C THR A 198 42.80 -3.74 4.95
N GLN A 199 42.03 -3.13 4.04
CA GLN A 199 40.56 -3.33 3.94
C GLN A 199 40.14 -4.27 2.79
N HIS A 200 41.09 -4.89 2.08
CA HIS A 200 40.83 -5.76 0.92
C HIS A 200 39.84 -6.91 1.16
N HIS A 201 39.77 -7.41 2.40
CA HIS A 201 38.84 -8.45 2.82
C HIS A 201 37.42 -7.93 3.12
N GLU A 202 37.27 -6.65 3.50
CA GLU A 202 35.98 -6.05 3.88
C GLU A 202 35.08 -5.81 2.67
N TYR A 203 35.66 -5.63 1.47
CA TYR A 203 34.92 -5.32 0.25
C TYR A 203 34.28 -6.54 -0.44
N GLY A 204 34.63 -7.77 -0.02
CA GLY A 204 34.03 -8.99 -0.56
C GLY A 204 34.20 -9.18 -2.08
N CYS A 205 35.25 -8.58 -2.67
CA CYS A 205 35.49 -8.64 -4.12
C CYS A 205 35.76 -10.08 -4.57
N ALA A 206 35.12 -10.52 -5.66
CA ALA A 206 35.35 -11.84 -6.25
C ALA A 206 36.56 -11.88 -7.20
N SER A 207 36.89 -10.72 -7.77
CA SER A 207 37.84 -10.61 -8.86
C SER A 207 38.68 -9.36 -8.75
N ILE A 208 39.84 -9.37 -9.38
CA ILE A 208 40.73 -8.24 -9.53
C ILE A 208 40.99 -8.01 -11.02
N LEU A 209 41.15 -6.75 -11.45
CA LEU A 209 41.62 -6.45 -12.79
C LEU A 209 43.12 -6.66 -12.87
N GLU A 210 43.53 -7.55 -13.77
CA GLU A 210 44.94 -7.79 -14.10
C GLU A 210 45.19 -7.47 -15.57
N GLN A 211 46.41 -7.02 -15.85
CA GLN A 211 46.85 -6.72 -17.21
C GLN A 211 47.52 -7.96 -17.81
N ASN A 212 47.08 -8.38 -19.01
CA ASN A 212 47.71 -9.49 -19.73
C ASN A 212 49.02 -9.04 -20.42
N THR A 213 49.71 -9.99 -21.07
CA THR A 213 50.96 -9.74 -21.82
C THR A 213 50.81 -8.79 -23.01
N GLU A 214 49.58 -8.55 -23.48
CA GLU A 214 49.24 -7.63 -24.59
C GLU A 214 48.86 -6.23 -24.09
N GLY A 215 48.85 -6.03 -22.77
CA GLY A 215 48.51 -4.76 -22.13
C GLY A 215 47.00 -4.51 -22.00
N GLU A 216 46.16 -5.55 -22.11
CA GLU A 216 44.71 -5.47 -21.91
C GLU A 216 44.31 -5.88 -20.49
N TRP A 217 43.29 -5.20 -19.95
CA TRP A 217 42.80 -5.42 -18.59
C TRP A 217 41.59 -6.37 -18.59
N HIS A 218 41.64 -7.41 -17.74
CA HIS A 218 40.56 -8.38 -17.61
C HIS A 218 40.32 -8.77 -16.14
N PRO A 219 39.07 -9.08 -15.74
CA PRO A 219 38.78 -9.60 -14.41
C PRO A 219 39.32 -11.03 -14.24
N VAL A 220 40.11 -11.24 -13.19
CA VAL A 220 40.62 -12.55 -12.77
C VAL A 220 40.05 -12.88 -11.40
N LEU A 221 39.59 -14.13 -11.18
CA LEU A 221 39.08 -14.57 -9.88
C LEU A 221 40.19 -14.51 -8.82
N LYS A 222 39.90 -13.93 -7.66
CA LYS A 222 40.82 -14.00 -6.52
C LYS A 222 40.97 -15.47 -6.09
N THR A 223 42.13 -16.06 -6.28
CA THR A 223 42.49 -17.33 -5.63
C THR A 223 42.72 -17.05 -4.15
N HIS A 224 41.99 -17.73 -3.27
CA HIS A 224 42.20 -17.64 -1.83
C HIS A 224 43.61 -18.19 -1.50
N SER A 225 44.51 -17.31 -1.11
CA SER A 225 45.78 -17.64 -0.46
C SER A 225 45.66 -17.38 1.04
#